data_AF-A0A328XF23-F1
#
_entry.id   AF-A0A328XF23-F1
#
_cell.length_a   1.000
_cell.length_b   1.000
_cell.length_c   1.000
_cell.angle_alpha   90.00
_cell.angle_beta   90.00
_cell.angle_gamma   90.00
#
_symmetry.space_group_name_H-M   'P 1'
#
loop_
_entity.id
_entity.type
_entity.pdbx_description
1 polymer ?
#
loop_
_entity_poly.entity_id
_entity_poly.type
_entity_poly.pdbx_seq_one_letter_code
_entity_poly.pdbx_strand_id
1 'polypeptide(L)'
;MEVKTFGDLVDWTRQLHENLARCLSHCADHNEEERARMLLTYLADHENEMEFVVREFKRRAAPKALNTYIYDHLEHKPDPYASNL
;
A
#
# COMPACT_ATOMS: atom_id res chain seq x y z
N MET A 1 2.51 12.32 -7.53
CA MET A 1 3.44 11.20 -7.77
C MET A 1 2.92 10.41 -8.95
N GLU A 2 3.78 10.03 -9.89
CA GLU A 2 3.41 9.24 -11.07
C GLU A 2 3.81 7.78 -10.79
N VAL A 3 2.82 6.90 -10.64
CA VAL A 3 3.04 5.47 -10.35
C VAL A 3 3.30 4.74 -11.65
N LYS A 4 4.53 4.27 -11.88
CA LYS A 4 4.94 3.65 -13.16
C LYS A 4 5.15 2.15 -13.04
N THR A 5 5.70 1.71 -11.91
CA THR A 5 6.08 0.32 -11.67
C THR A 5 5.33 -0.27 -10.48
N PHE A 6 5.32 -1.60 -10.33
CA PHE A 6 4.80 -2.22 -9.11
C PHE A 6 5.56 -1.75 -7.86
N GLY A 7 6.85 -1.46 -7.98
CA GLY A 7 7.65 -0.90 -6.89
C GLY A 7 7.16 0.48 -6.45
N ASP A 8 6.74 1.33 -7.40
CA ASP A 8 6.15 2.63 -7.10
C ASP A 8 4.76 2.48 -6.45
N LEU A 9 3.96 1.53 -6.94
CA LEU A 9 2.63 1.27 -6.39
C LEU A 9 2.73 0.78 -4.94
N VAL A 10 3.59 -0.20 -4.69
CA VAL A 10 3.81 -0.75 -3.35
C VAL A 10 4.36 0.33 -2.41
N ASP A 11 5.24 1.22 -2.89
CA ASP A 11 5.71 2.34 -2.08
C ASP A 11 4.62 3.34 -1.76
N TRP A 12 3.78 3.66 -2.74
CA TRP A 12 2.64 4.53 -2.52
C TRP A 12 1.65 3.93 -1.52
N THR A 13 1.36 2.63 -1.60
CA THR A 13 0.52 1.93 -0.63
C THR A 13 1.13 1.97 0.77
N ARG A 14 2.45 1.80 0.92
CA ARG A 14 3.15 1.96 2.20
C ARG A 14 2.95 3.37 2.77
N GLN A 15 3.14 4.41 1.94
CA GLN A 15 2.96 5.80 2.34
C GLN A 15 1.50 6.12 2.70
N LEU A 16 0.53 5.49 2.05
CA LEU A 16 -0.89 5.62 2.38
C LEU A 16 -1.15 5.15 3.82
N HIS A 17 -0.70 3.93 4.17
CA HIS A 17 -0.85 3.39 5.52
C HIS A 17 -0.13 4.26 6.57
N GLU A 18 1.09 4.73 6.28
CA GLU A 18 1.83 5.66 7.15
C GLU A 18 1.05 6.95 7.40
N ASN A 19 0.43 7.53 6.36
CA ASN A 19 -0.35 8.75 6.49
C ASN A 19 -1.66 8.51 7.26
N LEU A 20 -2.34 7.38 7.03
CA LEU A 20 -3.54 7.02 7.78
C LEU A 20 -3.24 6.84 9.27
N ALA A 21 -2.18 6.11 9.61
CA ALA A 21 -1.74 5.92 10.99
C ALA A 21 -1.51 7.27 11.69
N ARG A 22 -0.80 8.19 11.02
CA ARG A 22 -0.54 9.55 11.54
C ARG A 22 -1.83 10.34 11.75
N CYS A 23 -2.73 10.36 10.77
CA CYS A 23 -4.00 11.08 10.87
C CYS A 23 -4.86 10.53 12.00
N LEU A 24 -4.97 9.21 12.14
CA LEU A 24 -5.77 8.56 13.15
C LEU A 24 -5.20 8.80 14.56
N SER A 25 -3.89 8.67 14.73
CA SER A 25 -3.22 8.99 16.00
C SER A 25 -3.42 10.45 16.37
N HIS A 26 -3.25 11.37 15.42
CA HIS A 26 -3.50 12.80 15.66
C HIS A 26 -4.95 13.06 16.09
N CYS A 27 -5.94 12.44 15.43
CA CYS A 27 -7.33 12.54 15.83
C CYS A 27 -7.60 11.94 17.21
N ALA A 28 -6.93 10.86 17.59
CA ALA A 28 -7.05 10.26 18.92
C ALA A 28 -6.58 11.23 20.01
N ASP A 29 -5.44 11.90 19.80
CA ASP A 29 -4.88 12.87 20.76
C ASP A 29 -5.81 14.08 21.02
N HIS A 30 -6.69 14.40 20.08
CA HIS A 30 -7.58 15.58 20.13
C HIS A 30 -9.05 15.23 20.38
N ASN A 31 -9.40 13.95 20.56
CA ASN A 31 -10.78 13.56 20.78
C ASN A 31 -11.11 13.55 22.28
N GLU A 32 -12.22 14.16 22.70
CA GLU A 32 -12.65 14.21 24.10
C GLU A 32 -13.38 12.92 24.55
N GLU A 33 -13.93 12.15 23.61
CA GLU A 33 -14.68 10.92 23.91
C GLU A 33 -13.74 9.70 23.97
N GLU A 34 -13.76 9.00 25.11
CA GLU A 34 -12.82 7.90 25.39
C GLU A 34 -12.94 6.73 24.42
N ARG A 35 -14.15 6.31 24.05
CA ARG A 35 -14.31 5.18 23.10
C ARG A 35 -13.78 5.55 21.71
N ALA A 36 -14.00 6.77 21.27
CA ALA A 36 -13.47 7.29 20.02
C ALA A 36 -11.94 7.34 20.05
N ARG A 37 -11.33 7.81 21.16
CA ARG A 37 -9.87 7.73 21.35
C ARG A 37 -9.35 6.30 21.22
N MET A 38 -9.97 5.35 21.93
CA MET A 38 -9.56 3.95 21.89
C MET A 38 -9.67 3.36 20.47
N LEU A 39 -10.77 3.62 19.77
CA LEU A 39 -10.96 3.15 18.40
C LEU A 39 -9.93 3.76 17.44
N LEU A 40 -9.71 5.08 17.52
CA LEU A 40 -8.74 5.77 16.66
C LEU A 40 -7.31 5.29 16.91
N THR A 41 -6.96 5.04 18.18
CA THR A 41 -5.65 4.46 18.55
C THR A 41 -5.49 3.06 17.98
N TYR A 42 -6.49 2.20 18.15
CA TYR A 42 -6.48 0.85 17.59
C TYR A 42 -6.31 0.85 16.06
N LEU A 43 -7.02 1.74 15.36
CA LEU A 43 -6.89 1.87 13.92
C LEU A 43 -5.50 2.40 13.53
N ALA A 44 -4.97 3.38 14.24
CA ALA A 44 -3.63 3.91 13.98
C ALA A 44 -2.55 2.83 14.12
N ASP A 45 -2.65 2.00 15.16
CA ASP A 45 -1.75 0.86 15.39
C ASP A 45 -1.84 -0.15 14.25
N HIS A 46 -3.05 -0.49 13.81
CA HIS A 46 -3.24 -1.42 12.70
C HIS A 46 -2.69 -0.88 11.36
N GLU A 47 -2.87 0.41 11.11
CA GLU A 47 -2.29 1.05 9.91
C GLU A 47 -0.75 1.06 9.96
N ASN A 48 -0.14 1.19 11.14
CA ASN A 48 1.31 1.00 11.31
C ASN A 48 1.75 -0.45 11.03
N GLU A 49 0.96 -1.44 11.44
CA GLU A 49 1.22 -2.85 11.09
C GLU A 49 1.14 -3.06 9.58
N MET A 50 0.16 -2.46 8.90
CA MET A 50 0.04 -2.54 7.44
C MET A 50 1.21 -1.85 6.72
N GLU A 51 1.64 -0.68 7.17
CA GLU A 51 2.88 -0.03 6.70
C GLU A 51 4.06 -1.01 6.77
N PHE A 52 4.23 -1.65 7.94
CA PHE A 52 5.33 -2.57 8.18
C PHE A 52 5.26 -3.79 7.26
N VAL A 53 4.07 -4.40 7.11
CA VAL A 53 3.86 -5.55 6.22
C VAL A 53 4.17 -5.19 4.77
N VAL A 54 3.70 -4.04 4.28
CA VAL A 54 3.95 -3.59 2.90
C VAL A 54 5.44 -3.27 2.68
N ARG A 55 6.09 -2.65 3.66
CA ARG A 55 7.54 -2.39 3.63
C ARG A 55 8.34 -3.68 3.57
N GLU A 56 7.99 -4.68 4.39
CA GLU A 56 8.64 -5.99 4.37
C GLU A 56 8.37 -6.77 3.09
N PHE A 57 7.15 -6.67 2.54
CA PHE A 57 6.80 -7.23 1.25
C PHE A 57 7.71 -6.66 0.14
N LYS A 58 7.84 -5.33 0.07
CA LYS A 58 8.73 -4.67 -0.90
C LYS A 58 10.19 -5.12 -0.73
N ARG A 59 10.67 -5.24 0.52
CA ARG A 59 12.05 -5.65 0.83
C ARG A 59 12.36 -7.08 0.35
N ARG A 60 11.37 -7.97 0.35
CA ARG A 60 11.52 -9.39 -0.01
C ARG A 60 11.19 -9.67 -1.48
N ALA A 61 10.53 -8.76 -2.17
CA ALA A 61 10.16 -8.93 -3.56
C ALA A 61 11.38 -8.96 -4.48
N ALA A 62 11.30 -9.77 -5.54
CA ALA A 62 12.35 -9.82 -6.55
C ALA A 62 12.48 -8.46 -7.26
N PRO A 63 13.69 -7.89 -7.40
CA PRO A 63 13.88 -6.58 -8.05
C PRO A 63 13.28 -6.50 -9.46
N LYS A 64 13.34 -7.60 -10.22
CA LYS A 64 12.75 -7.70 -11.56
C LYS A 64 11.23 -7.47 -11.54
N ALA A 65 10.53 -8.00 -10.54
CA ALA A 65 9.08 -7.84 -10.39
C ALA A 65 8.70 -6.42 -9.97
N LEU A 66 9.48 -5.82 -9.05
CA LEU A 66 9.25 -4.43 -8.63
C LEU A 66 9.45 -3.44 -9.76
N ASN A 67 10.40 -3.68 -10.66
CA ASN A 67 10.70 -2.81 -11.79
C ASN A 67 9.77 -3.00 -13.00
N THR A 68 8.82 -3.95 -12.94
CA THR A 68 7.86 -4.14 -14.04
C THR A 68 6.89 -2.96 -14.09
N TYR A 69 6.72 -2.40 -15.30
CA TYR A 69 5.77 -1.31 -15.53
C TYR A 69 4.34 -1.84 -15.43
N ILE A 70 3.47 -1.06 -14.77
CA ILE A 70 2.08 -1.46 -14.54
C ILE A 70 1.31 -1.49 -15.87
N TYR A 71 1.60 -0.56 -16.78
CA TYR A 71 0.97 -0.48 -18.10
C TYR A 71 1.21 -1.74 -18.94
N ASP A 72 2.41 -2.31 -18.89
CA ASP A 72 2.75 -3.55 -19.61
C ASP A 72 1.84 -4.72 -19.20
N HIS A 73 1.38 -4.75 -17.95
CA HIS A 73 0.49 -5.77 -17.41
C HIS A 73 -1.01 -5.45 -17.57
N LEU A 74 -1.38 -4.18 -17.65
CA LEU A 74 -2.77 -3.76 -17.90
C LEU A 74 -3.16 -3.90 -19.37
N GLU A 75 -2.20 -3.73 -20.29
CA GLU A 75 -2.41 -3.85 -21.74
C GLU A 75 -2.24 -5.29 -22.25
N HIS A 76 -1.44 -6.13 -21.57
CA HIS A 76 -1.39 -7.57 -21.83
C HIS A 76 -2.63 -8.30 -21.28
N LYS A 77 -3.78 -8.12 -21.92
CA LYS A 77 -4.75 -9.22 -21.97
C LYS A 77 -4.13 -10.31 -22.85
N PRO A 78 -4.01 -11.56 -22.38
CA PRO A 78 -3.59 -12.63 -23.27
C PRO A 78 -4.60 -12.68 -24.42
N ASP A 79 -4.13 -12.46 -25.66
CA ASP A 79 -4.94 -12.73 -26.83
C ASP A 79 -5.25 -14.23 -26.80
N PRO A 80 -6.52 -14.64 -26.65
CA PRO A 80 -6.87 -16.06 -26.55
C PRO A 80 -6.51 -16.86 -27.82
N TYR A 81 -6.04 -16.21 -28.89
CA TYR A 81 -5.63 -16.85 -30.14
C TYR A 81 -4.11 -16.91 -30.37
N ALA A 82 -3.27 -16.36 -29.49
CA ALA A 82 -1.82 -16.30 -29.70
C ALA A 82 -1.06 -17.64 -29.51
N SER A 83 -1.75 -18.76 -29.24
CA SER A 83 -1.14 -20.09 -29.07
C SER A 83 -1.11 -20.95 -30.34
N ASN A 84 -1.52 -20.42 -31.50
CA ASN A 84 -1.66 -21.20 -32.74
C ASN A 84 -0.86 -20.64 -33.94
N LEU A 85 0.35 -20.11 -33.71
CA LEU A 85 1.32 -19.79 -34.77
C LEU A 85 2.71 -20.33 -34.41
#